data_AF-A0A3N5FW89-F1
#
_entry.id   AF-A0A3N5FW89-F1
#
_cell.length_a   1.000
_cell.length_b   1.000
_cell.length_c   1.000
_cell.angle_alpha   90.00
_cell.angle_beta   90.00
_cell.angle_gamma   90.00
#
_symmetry.space_group_name_H-M   'P 1'
#
loop_
_entity.id
_entity.type
_entity.pdbx_description
1 polymer ?
#
loop_
_entity_poly.entity_id
_entity_poly.type
_entity_poly.pdbx_seq_one_letter_code
_entity_poly.pdbx_strand_id
1 'polypeptide(L)' 'MLSEKEKQERLEMAGSESLLYDMRRLKAVSKNAFVRDGKTDIDLYIEFLNAYNDFINHRQKPFKRIKESKMIL' A
#
# COMPACT_ATOMS: atom_id res chain seq x y z
N MET A 1 2.29 18.75 -7.90
CA MET A 1 0.96 19.24 -7.43
C MET A 1 -0.11 18.49 -8.21
N LEU A 2 -1.22 18.11 -7.56
CA LEU A 2 -2.35 17.44 -8.23
C LEU A 2 -3.13 18.45 -9.08
N SER A 3 -3.63 18.00 -10.23
CA SER A 3 -4.59 18.75 -11.05
C SER A 3 -5.97 18.80 -10.37
N GLU A 4 -6.82 19.75 -10.79
CA GLU A 4 -8.19 19.88 -10.25
C GLU A 4 -9.03 18.63 -10.51
N LYS A 5 -8.84 17.97 -11.65
CA LYS A 5 -9.50 16.70 -11.96
C LYS A 5 -9.12 15.60 -10.97
N GLU A 6 -7.83 15.43 -10.69
CA GLU A 6 -7.35 14.41 -9.73
C GLU A 6 -7.81 14.70 -8.29
N LYS A 7 -7.95 15.97 -7.91
CA LYS A 7 -8.51 16.36 -6.61
C LYS A 7 -9.99 15.99 -6.51
N GLN A 8 -10.75 16.24 -7.58
CA GLN A 8 -12.18 15.92 -7.64
C GLN A 8 -12.42 14.40 -7.59
N GLU A 9 -11.67 13.64 -8.39
CA GLU A 9 -11.72 12.16 -8.36
C GLU A 9 -11.38 11.62 -6.96
N ARG A 10 -10.40 12.22 -6.26
CA ARG A 10 -10.07 11.84 -4.89
C ARG A 10 -11.22 12.10 -3.92
N LEU A 11 -11.89 13.23 -4.03
CA LEU A 11 -13.04 13.57 -3.17
C LEU A 11 -14.21 12.61 -3.41
N GLU A 12 -14.50 12.27 -4.66
CA GLU A 12 -15.54 11.32 -5.03
C GLU A 12 -15.25 9.92 -4.50
N MET A 13 -14.00 9.45 -4.63
CA MET A 13 -13.59 8.16 -4.06
C MET A 13 -13.64 8.14 -2.53
N ALA A 14 -13.35 9.26 -1.85
CA ALA A 14 -13.39 9.32 -0.39
C ALA A 14 -14.81 9.10 0.18
N GLY A 15 -15.85 9.44 -0.59
CA GLY A 15 -17.25 9.19 -0.23
C GLY A 15 -17.77 7.82 -0.65
N SER A 16 -16.97 7.00 -1.33
CA SER A 16 -17.43 5.71 -1.85
C SER A 16 -17.67 4.69 -0.73
N GLU A 17 -18.93 4.30 -0.54
CA GLU A 17 -19.31 3.30 0.46
C GLU A 17 -18.70 1.92 0.18
N SER A 18 -18.58 1.53 -1.09
CA SER A 18 -17.97 0.26 -1.48
C SER A 18 -16.48 0.22 -1.14
N LEU A 19 -15.76 1.31 -1.41
CA LEU A 19 -14.35 1.44 -1.04
C LEU A 19 -14.18 1.37 0.49
N LEU A 20 -15.04 2.07 1.24
CA LEU A 20 -15.02 2.03 2.70
C LEU A 20 -15.36 0.65 3.26
N TYR A 21 -16.29 -0.08 2.63
CA TYR A 21 -16.62 -1.45 2.99
C TYR A 21 -15.43 -2.39 2.77
N ASP A 22 -14.78 -2.30 1.62
CA ASP A 22 -13.61 -3.13 1.30
C ASP A 22 -12.44 -2.86 2.24
N MET A 23 -12.17 -1.59 2.55
CA MET A 23 -11.11 -1.23 3.52
C MET A 23 -11.42 -1.76 4.92
N ARG A 24 -12.68 -1.70 5.36
CA ARG A 24 -13.11 -2.27 6.65
C ARG A 24 -12.92 -3.79 6.66
N ARG A 25 -13.29 -4.47 5.57
CA ARG A 25 -13.09 -5.91 5.42
C ARG A 25 -11.62 -6.30 5.47
N LEU A 26 -10.75 -5.59 4.75
CA LEU A 26 -9.30 -5.81 4.78
C LEU A 26 -8.72 -5.61 6.19
N LYS A 27 -9.17 -4.56 6.89
CA LYS A 27 -8.74 -4.30 8.27
C LYS A 27 -9.20 -5.41 9.23
N ALA A 28 -10.41 -5.94 9.06
CA ALA A 28 -10.94 -7.00 9.91
C ALA A 28 -10.18 -8.34 9.76
N VAL A 29 -9.64 -8.62 8.56
CA VAL A 29 -8.82 -9.82 8.30
C VAL A 29 -7.32 -9.60 8.49
N SER A 30 -6.90 -8.35 8.75
CA SER A 30 -5.52 -8.00 9.01
C SER A 30 -5.03 -8.68 10.29
N LYS A 31 -4.00 -9.52 10.16
CA LYS A 31 -3.27 -10.09 11.31
C LYS A 31 -2.03 -9.24 11.57
N ASN A 32 -1.64 -9.10 12.84
CA ASN A 32 -0.37 -8.48 13.17
C ASN A 32 0.76 -9.36 12.62
N ALA A 33 1.50 -8.85 11.63
CA ALA A 33 2.57 -9.58 10.97
C ALA A 33 3.72 -9.95 11.93
N PHE A 34 3.90 -9.19 13.01
CA PHE A 34 4.95 -9.39 14.01
C PHE A 34 4.56 -10.34 15.14
N VAL A 35 3.39 -10.97 15.07
CA VAL A 35 2.96 -11.96 16.07
C VAL A 35 2.81 -13.31 15.39
N ARG A 36 3.61 -14.29 15.81
CA ARG A 36 3.55 -15.70 15.38
C ARG A 36 3.27 -16.57 16.59
N ASP A 37 2.28 -17.46 16.49
CA ASP A 37 1.86 -18.36 17.56
C ASP A 37 1.59 -17.67 18.92
N GLY A 38 1.03 -16.45 18.86
CA GLY A 38 0.70 -15.65 20.04
C GLY A 38 1.90 -14.99 20.72
N LYS A 39 3.10 -15.09 20.15
CA LYS A 39 4.32 -14.42 20.63
C LYS A 39 4.81 -13.39 19.62
N THR A 40 5.36 -12.30 20.12
CA THR A 40 6.02 -11.31 19.28
C THR A 40 7.31 -11.88 18.71
N ASP A 41 7.44 -11.82 17.39
CA ASP A 41 8.64 -12.21 16.64
C ASP A 41 9.53 -10.99 16.45
N ILE A 42 10.54 -10.85 17.31
CA ILE A 42 11.47 -9.71 17.33
C ILE A 42 12.40 -9.74 16.12
N ASP A 43 12.82 -10.93 15.69
CA ASP A 43 13.72 -11.08 14.54
C ASP A 43 13.05 -10.60 13.26
N LEU A 44 11.78 -10.97 13.06
CA LEU A 44 10.98 -10.46 11.95
C LEU A 44 10.81 -8.94 11.99
N TYR A 45 10.69 -8.35 13.18
CA TYR A 45 10.60 -6.91 13.32
C TYR A 45 11.92 -6.21 12.94
N ILE A 46 13.06 -6.78 13.34
CA ILE A 46 14.39 -6.28 12.95
C ILE A 46 14.59 -6.38 11.44
N GLU A 47 14.20 -7.50 10.83
CA GLU A 47 14.26 -7.69 9.38
C GLU A 47 13.41 -6.64 8.66
N PHE A 48 12.19 -6.39 9.13
CA PHE A 48 11.33 -5.35 8.60
C PHE A 48 12.00 -3.97 8.65
N LEU A 49 12.61 -3.60 9.78
CA LEU A 49 13.28 -2.30 9.91
C LEU A 49 14.46 -2.15 8.96
N ASN A 50 15.25 -3.21 8.76
CA ASN A 50 16.36 -3.21 7.83
C ASN A 50 15.87 -3.06 6.38
N ALA A 51 14.92 -3.89 5.96
CA ALA A 51 14.34 -3.82 4.62
C ALA A 51 13.62 -2.50 4.36
N TYR A 52 12.94 -1.95 5.38
CA TYR A 52 12.31 -0.64 5.30
C TYR A 52 13.36 0.46 5.11
N ASN A 53 14.46 0.42 5.86
CA ASN A 53 15.56 1.37 5.70
C ASN A 53 16.17 1.31 4.29
N ASP A 54 16.40 0.11 3.76
CA ASP A 54 16.86 -0.07 2.39
C ASP A 54 15.85 0.51 1.39
N PHE A 55 14.55 0.30 1.65
CA PHE A 55 13.48 0.81 0.80
C PHE A 55 13.30 2.32 0.91
N ILE A 56 13.46 2.99 2.05
CA ILE A 56 13.27 4.45 2.11
C ILE A 56 14.50 5.21 1.64
N ASN A 57 15.69 4.63 1.81
CA ASN A 57 16.95 5.26 1.44
C ASN A 57 17.39 4.93 0.01
N HIS A 58 16.67 4.05 -0.71
CA HIS A 58 17.00 3.77 -2.10
C HIS A 58 16.91 5.04 -2.96
N ARG A 59 17.76 5.11 -3.98
CA ARG A 59 17.68 6.16 -4.98
C ARG A 59 16.34 6.05 -5.71
N GLN A 60 15.52 7.10 -5.61
CA GLN A 60 14.24 7.15 -6.31
C GLN A 60 14.42 6.87 -7.79
N LYS A 61 13.69 5.87 -8.28
CA LYS A 61 13.65 5.56 -9.71
C LYS A 61 12.95 6.71 -10.43
N PRO A 62 13.49 7.21 -11.55
CA PRO A 62 12.81 8.22 -12.34
C PRO A 62 11.43 7.69 -12.75
N PHE A 63 10.42 8.55 -12.65
CA PHE A 63 9.06 8.21 -13.01
C PHE A 63 9.01 7.67 -14.44
N LYS A 64 8.43 6.48 -14.61
CA LYS A 64 8.11 5.90 -15.91
C LYS A 64 6.61 5.81 -16.02
N ARG A 65 6.03 6.43 -17.05
CA ARG A 65 4.60 6.29 -17.35
C ARG A 65 4.28 4.81 -17.49
N ILE A 66 3.30 4.33 -16.72
CA ILE A 66 2.75 2.99 -16.88
C ILE A 66 2.16 2.94 -18.28
N LYS A 67 2.78 2.16 -19.17
CA LYS A 67 2.27 1.90 -20.51
C LYS A 67 1.43 0.63 -20.42
N GLU A 68 0.15 0.73 -20.75
CA GLU A 68 -0.70 -0.43 -20.94
C GLU A 68 -0.17 -1.21 -22.16
N SER A 69 0.43 -2.38 -21.93
CA SER A 69 0.65 -3.36 -22.99
C SER A 69 -0.60 -4.22 -23.07
N LYS A 70 -1.37 -4.12 -24.17
CA LYS A 70 -2.42 -5.10 -24.46
C LYS A 70 -1.76 -6.46 -24.52
N MET A 71 -2.01 -7.29 -23.52
CA MET A 71 -1.72 -8.72 -23.60
C MET A 71 -2.81 -9.29 -24.51
N ILE A 72 -2.46 -9.49 -25.79
CA ILE A 72 -3.31 -10.24 -26.71
C ILE A 72 -3.21 -11.70 -26.23
N LEU A 73 -4.30 -12.19 -25.63
CA LEU A 73 -4.53 -13.60 -25.35
C LEU A 73 -4.90 -14.33 -26.65
#